data_AF-A0A493T7K1-F1
#
_entry.id   AF-A0A493T7K1-F1
#
_cell.length_a   1.000
_cell.length_b   1.000
_cell.length_c   1.000
_cell.angle_alpha   90.00
_cell.angle_beta   90.00
_cell.angle_gamma   90.00
#
_symmetry.space_group_name_H-M   'P 1'
#
loop_
_entity.id
_entity.type
_entity.pdbx_description
1 polymer ?
#
loop_
_entity_poly.entity_id
_entity_poly.type
_entity_poly.pdbx_seq_one_letter_code
_entity_poly.pdbx_strand_id
1 'polypeptide(L)'
;MLTGIILFSDSKKNEEVKSKKRKGAKNSETAAKVALMKLKMHACGDKSLPQTERIYFQVYLPKGNKEKSKPMFFCSKWSIGKVVDFAASLASLKNDNNKSTAQKLRLCHTSSGEALPFEDTLEKWLSDKECPLFNGGNIILEYLDNDVLFIEDTESYIS
;
A
#
# COMPACT_ATOMS: atom_id res chain seq x y z
N MET A 1 40.87 3.57 73.52
CA MET A 1 39.89 2.47 73.33
C MET A 1 39.17 2.71 72.02
N LEU A 2 39.12 1.70 71.16
CA LEU A 2 38.19 1.40 70.05
C LEU A 2 37.68 2.58 69.19
N THR A 3 37.72 2.51 67.86
CA THR A 3 36.96 1.53 67.07
C THR A 3 37.57 1.32 65.68
N GLY A 4 37.57 0.06 65.26
CA GLY A 4 38.11 -0.40 63.99
C GLY A 4 37.16 -0.21 62.79
N ILE A 5 37.80 -0.18 61.64
CA ILE A 5 37.24 -0.32 60.29
C ILE A 5 36.75 -1.77 60.10
N ILE A 6 35.61 -1.94 59.42
CA ILE A 6 35.32 -2.92 58.33
C ILE A 6 33.83 -2.74 58.00
N LEU A 7 33.51 -2.23 56.80
CA LEU A 7 32.19 -2.39 56.20
C LEU A 7 32.20 -3.68 55.37
N PHE A 8 31.30 -4.59 55.75
CA PHE A 8 31.04 -5.87 55.11
C PHE A 8 30.34 -5.69 53.75
N SER A 9 30.72 -6.58 52.84
CA SER A 9 30.10 -6.85 51.54
C SER A 9 28.77 -7.58 51.74
N ASP A 10 27.72 -7.19 51.00
CA ASP A 10 26.52 -8.00 50.84
C ASP A 10 26.17 -8.19 49.36
N SER A 11 26.40 -9.43 48.90
CA SER A 11 25.95 -9.95 47.63
C SER A 11 24.49 -10.38 47.74
N LYS A 12 23.62 -9.88 46.86
CA LYS A 12 22.25 -10.40 46.70
C LYS A 12 22.00 -10.85 45.27
N LYS A 13 21.98 -12.18 45.14
CA LYS A 13 21.51 -12.98 44.01
C LYS A 13 20.01 -12.75 43.80
N ASN A 14 19.59 -12.57 42.55
CA ASN A 14 18.22 -12.88 42.13
C ASN A 14 18.27 -13.39 40.69
N GLU A 15 18.33 -14.72 40.55
CA GLU A 15 17.84 -15.40 39.36
C GLU A 15 16.32 -15.33 39.42
N GLU A 16 15.64 -14.95 38.34
CA GLU A 16 14.47 -15.70 37.87
C GLU A 16 13.87 -15.21 36.55
N VAL A 17 13.42 -16.22 35.80
CA VAL A 17 12.49 -16.26 34.67
C VAL A 17 12.96 -15.70 33.31
N LYS A 18 13.56 -16.63 32.56
CA LYS A 18 13.42 -16.79 31.11
C LYS A 18 11.97 -16.52 30.67
N SER A 19 11.65 -15.32 30.23
CA SER A 19 10.62 -15.13 29.21
C SER A 19 11.31 -15.18 27.85
N LYS A 20 11.39 -16.38 27.28
CA LYS A 20 11.52 -16.51 25.81
C LYS A 20 10.26 -15.89 25.23
N LYS A 21 10.27 -14.56 25.06
CA LYS A 21 9.34 -13.86 24.19
C LYS A 21 9.51 -14.57 22.84
N ARG A 22 8.52 -15.40 22.48
CA ARG A 22 8.44 -16.00 21.15
C ARG A 22 8.33 -14.83 20.20
N LYS A 23 9.48 -14.30 19.76
CA LYS A 23 9.58 -13.37 18.65
C LYS A 23 9.10 -14.17 17.44
N GLY A 24 7.79 -14.16 17.20
CA GLY A 24 7.16 -14.68 15.99
C GLY A 24 7.52 -13.80 14.80
N ALA A 25 8.81 -13.60 14.56
CA ALA A 25 9.33 -12.96 13.37
C ALA A 25 9.90 -14.10 12.52
N LYS A 26 9.05 -14.83 11.79
CA LYS A 26 9.51 -15.85 10.81
C LYS A 26 8.44 -16.44 9.89
N ASN A 27 7.39 -15.69 9.52
CA ASN A 27 6.62 -16.11 8.34
C ASN A 27 5.98 -14.95 7.56
N SER A 28 6.71 -13.83 7.44
CA SER A 28 6.27 -12.68 6.63
C SER A 28 5.96 -13.07 5.18
N GLU A 29 6.72 -14.00 4.61
CA GLU A 29 6.47 -14.53 3.27
C GLU A 29 5.12 -15.26 3.18
N THR A 30 4.81 -16.10 4.18
CA THR A 30 3.50 -16.76 4.25
C THR A 30 2.38 -15.74 4.46
N ALA A 31 2.58 -14.72 5.30
CA ALA A 31 1.62 -13.65 5.48
C ALA A 31 1.38 -12.86 4.18
N ALA A 32 2.43 -12.55 3.42
CA ALA A 32 2.34 -11.87 2.12
C ALA A 32 1.61 -12.73 1.08
N LYS A 33 1.90 -14.03 1.02
CA LYS A 33 1.18 -14.98 0.15
C LYS A 33 -0.30 -15.07 0.51
N VAL A 34 -0.63 -15.17 1.79
CA VAL A 34 -2.03 -15.19 2.26
C VAL A 34 -2.74 -13.87 1.96
N ALA A 35 -2.08 -12.74 2.16
CA ALA A 35 -2.62 -11.43 1.82
C ALA A 35 -2.92 -11.32 0.32
N LEU A 36 -1.98 -11.74 -0.54
CA LEU A 36 -2.19 -11.77 -1.99
C LEU A 36 -3.31 -12.74 -2.40
N MET A 37 -3.43 -13.91 -1.76
CA MET A 37 -4.53 -14.83 -2.03
C MET A 37 -5.88 -14.22 -1.68
N LYS A 38 -6.00 -13.59 -0.51
CA LYS A 38 -7.21 -12.88 -0.09
C LYS A 38 -7.55 -11.75 -1.07
N LEU A 39 -6.56 -10.95 -1.46
CA LEU A 39 -6.73 -9.89 -2.44
C LEU A 39 -7.29 -10.45 -3.75
N LYS A 40 -6.65 -11.50 -4.30
CA LYS A 40 -7.07 -12.16 -5.55
C LYS A 40 -8.48 -12.74 -5.48
N MET A 41 -8.88 -13.29 -4.33
CA MET A 41 -10.22 -13.84 -4.13
C MET A 41 -11.32 -12.78 -4.24
N HIS A 42 -11.04 -11.56 -3.78
CA HIS A 42 -12.02 -10.47 -3.74
C HIS A 42 -11.86 -9.48 -4.90
N ALA A 43 -10.76 -9.54 -5.64
CA ALA A 43 -10.46 -8.57 -6.69
C ALA A 43 -11.43 -8.64 -7.86
N CYS A 44 -12.00 -7.48 -8.20
CA CYS A 44 -12.75 -7.30 -9.43
C CYS A 44 -11.86 -6.76 -10.54
N GLY A 45 -12.18 -7.09 -11.78
CA GLY A 45 -11.43 -6.68 -12.96
C GLY A 45 -12.03 -7.28 -14.22
N ASP A 46 -11.42 -7.01 -15.37
CA ASP A 46 -11.83 -7.61 -16.63
C ASP A 46 -11.46 -9.11 -16.66
N LYS A 47 -12.48 -9.97 -16.51
CA LYS A 47 -12.31 -11.43 -16.45
C LYS A 47 -11.79 -12.02 -17.76
N SER A 48 -11.83 -11.29 -18.87
CA SER A 48 -11.27 -11.74 -20.16
C SER A 48 -9.74 -11.68 -20.18
N LEU A 49 -9.10 -10.91 -19.30
CA LEU A 49 -7.65 -10.81 -19.22
C LEU A 49 -7.01 -12.15 -18.82
N PRO A 50 -5.95 -12.62 -19.51
CA PRO A 50 -5.19 -13.79 -19.09
C PRO A 50 -4.63 -13.61 -17.69
N GLN A 51 -4.65 -14.66 -16.88
CA GLN A 51 -4.20 -14.57 -15.47
C GLN A 51 -2.74 -14.11 -15.33
N THR A 52 -1.89 -14.42 -16.32
CA THR A 52 -0.48 -14.02 -16.37
C THR A 52 -0.28 -12.52 -16.54
N GLU A 53 -1.26 -11.80 -17.11
CA GLU A 53 -1.18 -10.35 -17.31
C GLU A 53 -1.83 -9.55 -16.16
N ARG A 54 -2.50 -10.24 -15.22
CA ARG A 54 -3.23 -9.59 -14.13
C ARG A 54 -2.30 -9.16 -13.01
N ILE A 55 -2.32 -7.86 -12.75
CA ILE A 55 -1.65 -7.21 -11.63
C ILE A 55 -2.71 -6.76 -10.65
N TYR A 56 -2.58 -7.21 -9.40
CA TYR A 56 -3.60 -7.02 -8.36
C TYR A 56 -3.16 -5.92 -7.41
N PHE A 57 -4.11 -5.07 -7.00
CA PHE A 57 -3.88 -4.04 -5.99
C PHE A 57 -5.05 -3.91 -5.04
N GLN A 58 -4.75 -3.50 -3.80
CA GLN A 58 -5.75 -2.82 -2.98
C GLN A 58 -5.82 -1.37 -3.45
N VAL A 59 -6.96 -0.96 -4.02
CA VAL A 59 -7.16 0.41 -4.51
C VAL A 59 -7.87 1.21 -3.45
N TYR A 60 -7.18 2.16 -2.81
CA TYR A 60 -7.80 3.13 -1.91
C TYR A 60 -8.54 4.17 -2.72
N LEU A 61 -9.76 4.49 -2.30
CA LEU A 61 -10.67 5.37 -3.03
C LEU A 61 -10.60 6.80 -2.47
N PRO A 62 -11.07 7.79 -3.23
CA PRO A 62 -11.05 9.19 -2.82
C PRO A 62 -11.64 9.40 -1.41
N LYS A 63 -11.07 10.36 -0.67
CA LYS A 63 -11.59 10.70 0.67
C LYS A 63 -13.08 11.05 0.61
N GLY A 64 -13.85 10.55 1.57
CA GLY A 64 -15.30 10.74 1.64
C GLY A 64 -16.11 9.76 0.79
N ASN A 65 -15.48 8.88 0.00
CA ASN A 65 -16.19 7.79 -0.64
C ASN A 65 -16.76 6.79 0.39
N LYS A 66 -17.92 6.19 0.08
CA LYS A 66 -18.60 5.24 0.99
C LYS A 66 -17.73 4.01 1.32
N GLU A 67 -17.01 3.51 0.33
CA GLU A 67 -16.06 2.41 0.48
C GLU A 67 -14.64 3.01 0.57
N LYS A 68 -13.88 2.63 1.60
CA LYS A 68 -12.50 3.13 1.78
C LYS A 68 -11.55 2.62 0.71
N SER A 69 -11.67 1.34 0.35
CA SER A 69 -10.79 0.70 -0.63
C SER A 69 -11.43 -0.54 -1.22
N LYS A 70 -10.99 -0.92 -2.41
CA LYS A 70 -11.52 -2.05 -3.16
C LYS A 70 -10.39 -2.86 -3.81
N PRO A 71 -10.36 -4.19 -3.64
CA PRO A 71 -9.44 -5.06 -4.38
C PRO A 71 -9.76 -5.01 -5.87
N MET A 72 -8.75 -4.71 -6.71
CA MET A 72 -8.90 -4.70 -8.17
C MET A 72 -7.72 -5.38 -8.87
N PHE A 73 -7.92 -5.76 -10.13
CA PHE A 73 -6.81 -6.16 -11.00
C PHE A 73 -6.88 -5.52 -12.39
N PHE A 74 -5.70 -5.31 -12.96
CA PHE A 74 -5.50 -4.64 -14.26
C PHE A 74 -4.50 -5.41 -15.12
N CYS A 75 -4.49 -5.15 -16.43
CA CYS A 75 -3.44 -5.66 -17.31
C CYS A 75 -2.16 -4.83 -17.14
N SER A 76 -1.01 -5.48 -16.98
CA SER A 76 0.30 -4.80 -16.86
C SER A 76 0.61 -3.87 -18.04
N LYS A 77 0.12 -4.19 -19.25
CA LYS A 77 0.39 -3.44 -20.48
C LYS A 77 -0.48 -2.20 -20.65
N TRP A 78 -1.48 -1.99 -19.79
CA TRP A 78 -2.35 -0.82 -19.90
C TRP A 78 -1.61 0.46 -19.52
N SER A 79 -1.97 1.56 -20.19
CA SER A 79 -1.58 2.89 -19.73
C SER A 79 -2.24 3.21 -18.39
N ILE A 80 -1.62 4.07 -17.59
CA ILE A 80 -2.17 4.51 -16.31
C ILE A 80 -3.52 5.21 -16.52
N GLY A 81 -3.67 6.00 -17.59
CA GLY A 81 -4.98 6.57 -17.95
C GLY A 81 -6.08 5.51 -18.10
N LYS A 82 -5.79 4.40 -18.79
CA LYS A 82 -6.73 3.30 -18.94
C LYS A 82 -7.00 2.57 -17.61
N VAL A 83 -5.99 2.43 -16.75
CA VAL A 83 -6.17 1.89 -15.39
C VAL A 83 -7.13 2.77 -14.59
N VAL A 84 -6.96 4.09 -14.64
CA VAL A 84 -7.83 5.07 -13.97
C VAL A 84 -9.26 4.99 -14.50
N ASP A 85 -9.46 5.00 -15.83
CA ASP A 85 -10.78 4.89 -16.44
C ASP A 85 -11.52 3.62 -15.97
N PHE A 86 -10.81 2.50 -15.97
CA PHE A 86 -11.37 1.21 -15.59
C PHE A 86 -11.66 1.13 -14.09
N ALA A 87 -10.74 1.61 -13.25
CA ALA A 87 -10.90 1.62 -11.80
C ALA A 87 -12.05 2.57 -11.37
N ALA A 88 -12.17 3.73 -12.03
CA ALA A 88 -13.29 4.64 -11.83
C ALA A 88 -14.63 3.96 -12.12
N SER A 89 -14.73 3.23 -13.24
CA SER A 89 -15.92 2.44 -13.58
C SER A 89 -16.23 1.38 -12.51
N LEU A 90 -15.23 0.60 -12.08
CA LEU A 90 -15.39 -0.43 -11.05
C LEU A 90 -15.82 0.12 -9.69
N ALA A 91 -15.39 1.33 -9.33
CA ALA A 91 -15.72 2.02 -8.08
C ALA A 91 -16.90 2.98 -8.22
N SER A 92 -17.53 3.08 -9.40
CA SER A 92 -18.60 4.05 -9.69
C SER A 92 -18.20 5.50 -9.40
N LEU A 93 -16.93 5.84 -9.62
CA LEU A 93 -16.40 7.20 -9.50
C LEU A 93 -16.63 7.97 -10.80
N LYS A 94 -16.89 9.27 -10.66
CA LYS A 94 -17.01 10.17 -11.82
C LYS A 94 -15.61 10.48 -12.36
N ASN A 95 -15.36 10.21 -13.64
CA ASN A 95 -14.10 10.56 -14.28
C ASN A 95 -14.37 11.59 -15.39
N ASP A 96 -14.04 12.85 -15.08
CA ASP A 96 -14.16 14.00 -16.00
C ASP A 96 -12.78 14.44 -16.52
N ASN A 97 -11.81 13.51 -16.62
CA ASN A 97 -10.43 13.84 -17.02
C ASN A 97 -10.31 14.47 -18.43
N ASN A 98 -11.35 14.41 -19.26
CA ASN A 98 -11.41 15.12 -20.55
C ASN A 98 -11.76 16.62 -20.42
N LYS A 99 -12.29 17.08 -19.28
CA LYS A 99 -12.61 18.49 -19.03
C LYS A 99 -11.42 19.19 -18.42
N SER A 100 -10.98 20.30 -19.01
CA SER A 100 -9.80 21.05 -18.53
C SER A 100 -10.01 21.73 -17.17
N THR A 101 -11.24 22.14 -16.86
CA THR A 101 -11.57 22.86 -15.62
C THR A 101 -11.94 21.96 -14.44
N ALA A 102 -12.02 20.65 -14.66
CA ALA A 102 -12.30 19.68 -13.61
C ALA A 102 -11.01 19.19 -12.96
N GLN A 103 -11.08 18.85 -11.67
CA GLN A 103 -10.03 18.07 -11.02
C GLN A 103 -9.82 16.75 -11.77
N LYS A 104 -8.59 16.28 -11.77
CA LYS A 104 -8.21 15.02 -12.41
C LYS A 104 -8.28 13.90 -11.39
N LEU A 105 -9.00 12.84 -11.73
CA LEU A 105 -8.87 11.58 -11.02
C LEU A 105 -7.52 10.97 -11.40
N ARG A 106 -6.63 10.82 -10.43
CA ARG A 106 -5.26 10.35 -10.61
C ARG A 106 -5.02 9.07 -9.83
N LEU A 107 -4.12 8.25 -10.35
CA LEU A 107 -3.59 7.09 -9.65
C LEU A 107 -2.28 7.49 -8.98
N CYS A 108 -2.19 7.33 -7.67
CA CYS A 108 -1.05 7.75 -6.88
C CYS A 108 -0.35 6.55 -6.21
N HIS A 109 0.97 6.60 -6.17
CA HIS A 109 1.80 5.65 -5.48
C HIS A 109 1.66 5.84 -3.97
N THR A 110 1.47 4.75 -3.21
CA THR A 110 1.16 4.85 -1.77
C THR A 110 2.36 5.31 -0.93
N SER A 111 3.58 4.87 -1.24
CA SER A 111 4.76 5.22 -0.44
C SER A 111 5.37 6.58 -0.80
N SER A 112 5.62 6.85 -2.09
CA SER A 112 6.07 8.17 -2.51
C SER A 112 4.95 9.20 -2.34
N GLY A 113 3.72 8.95 -2.80
CA GLY A 113 2.64 9.93 -2.90
C GLY A 113 2.45 10.46 -4.33
N GLU A 114 3.37 10.14 -5.24
CA GLU A 114 3.40 10.62 -6.61
C GLU A 114 2.19 10.15 -7.41
N ALA A 115 1.60 11.07 -8.17
CA ALA A 115 0.59 10.76 -9.16
C ALA A 115 1.26 10.27 -10.45
N LEU A 116 0.96 9.03 -10.83
CA LEU A 116 1.55 8.39 -11.99
C LEU A 116 1.08 9.09 -13.29
N PRO A 117 1.99 9.42 -14.23
CA PRO A 117 1.65 10.01 -15.52
C PRO A 117 0.72 9.09 -16.34
N PHE A 118 -0.27 9.68 -17.01
CA PHE A 118 -1.33 8.90 -17.68
C PHE A 118 -0.83 8.10 -18.89
N GLU A 119 0.20 8.61 -19.55
CA GLU A 119 0.86 8.05 -20.73
C GLU A 119 1.78 6.87 -20.41
N ASP A 120 2.20 6.74 -19.14
CA ASP A 120 3.01 5.61 -18.71
C ASP A 120 2.19 4.33 -18.70
N THR A 121 2.88 3.19 -18.80
CA THR A 121 2.26 1.87 -18.61
C THR A 121 2.39 1.41 -17.16
N LEU A 122 1.45 0.58 -16.71
CA LEU A 122 1.55 -0.04 -15.40
C LEU A 122 2.82 -0.89 -15.26
N GLU A 123 3.25 -1.56 -16.32
CA GLU A 123 4.49 -2.33 -16.39
C GLU A 123 5.76 -1.49 -16.13
N LYS A 124 5.80 -0.24 -16.60
CA LYS A 124 6.90 0.69 -16.31
C LYS A 124 7.05 0.87 -14.80
N TRP A 125 5.95 1.13 -14.11
CA TRP A 125 5.91 1.35 -12.67
C TRP A 125 6.16 0.09 -11.84
N LEU A 126 5.82 -1.09 -12.35
CA LEU A 126 6.20 -2.37 -11.73
C LEU A 126 7.70 -2.66 -11.83
N SER A 127 8.38 -2.08 -12.83
CA SER A 127 9.80 -2.30 -13.11
C SER A 127 10.68 -1.12 -12.68
N ASP A 128 10.11 -0.14 -11.97
CA ASP A 128 10.83 1.02 -11.49
C ASP A 128 11.93 0.60 -10.47
N LYS A 129 13.07 1.28 -10.50
CA LYS A 129 14.23 0.89 -9.67
C LYS A 129 14.19 1.50 -8.29
N GLU A 130 13.55 2.65 -8.12
CA GLU A 130 13.58 3.41 -6.87
C GLU A 130 12.31 3.18 -6.06
N CYS A 131 11.15 3.27 -6.70
CA CYS A 131 9.84 3.12 -6.08
C CYS A 131 8.90 2.25 -6.92
N PRO A 132 9.18 0.94 -7.06
CA PRO A 132 8.33 0.05 -7.82
C PRO A 132 6.97 -0.15 -7.16
N LEU A 133 5.94 -0.22 -8.01
CA LEU A 133 4.69 -0.85 -7.63
C LEU A 133 4.88 -2.36 -7.48
N PHE A 134 4.09 -2.96 -6.59
CA PHE A 134 4.13 -4.40 -6.34
C PHE A 134 2.79 -5.05 -6.65
N ASN A 135 2.82 -6.20 -7.33
CA ASN A 135 1.62 -7.03 -7.47
C ASN A 135 1.19 -7.55 -6.07
N GLY A 136 0.00 -7.18 -5.64
CA GLY A 136 -0.48 -7.36 -4.27
C GLY A 136 -0.32 -6.14 -3.37
N GLY A 137 0.24 -5.05 -3.90
CA GLY A 137 0.47 -3.80 -3.18
C GLY A 137 -0.75 -2.88 -3.14
N ASN A 138 -0.50 -1.66 -2.70
CA ASN A 138 -1.51 -0.61 -2.51
C ASN A 138 -1.31 0.52 -3.52
N ILE A 139 -2.40 1.06 -4.03
CA ILE A 139 -2.42 2.30 -4.83
C ILE A 139 -3.60 3.16 -4.37
N ILE A 140 -3.52 4.47 -4.61
CA ILE A 140 -4.56 5.43 -4.23
C ILE A 140 -5.18 6.01 -5.50
N LEU A 141 -6.50 6.12 -5.55
CA LEU A 141 -7.22 6.98 -6.48
C LEU A 141 -7.65 8.24 -5.74
N GLU A 142 -7.33 9.41 -6.27
CA GLU A 142 -7.77 10.68 -5.69
C GLU A 142 -8.00 11.74 -6.77
N TYR A 143 -8.93 12.65 -6.50
CA TYR A 143 -9.15 13.86 -7.28
C TYR A 143 -8.13 14.91 -6.87
N LEU A 144 -7.26 15.27 -7.80
CA LEU A 144 -6.24 16.30 -7.61
C LEU A 144 -6.48 17.46 -8.57
N ASP A 145 -6.11 18.67 -8.15
CA ASP A 145 -6.05 19.82 -9.05
C ASP A 145 -5.07 19.55 -10.19
N ASN A 146 -5.23 20.26 -11.31
CA ASN A 146 -4.52 19.95 -12.56
C ASN A 146 -2.99 19.95 -12.41
N ASP A 147 -2.48 20.90 -11.62
CA ASP A 147 -1.08 21.16 -11.31
C ASP A 147 -0.55 20.34 -10.13
N VAL A 148 -1.43 19.66 -9.39
CA VAL A 148 -1.05 18.80 -8.27
C VAL A 148 -0.75 17.39 -8.78
N LEU A 149 0.49 16.95 -8.58
CA LEU A 149 1.01 15.65 -9.02
C LEU A 149 1.43 14.75 -7.84
N PHE A 150 0.98 15.05 -6.63
CA PHE A 150 1.42 14.34 -5.44
C PHE A 150 0.41 14.46 -4.28
N ILE A 151 0.36 13.45 -3.41
CA ILE A 151 -0.40 13.44 -2.15
C ILE A 151 0.59 13.42 -0.97
N GLU A 152 0.51 14.43 -0.10
CA GLU A 152 1.41 14.54 1.07
C GLU A 152 1.16 13.50 2.16
N ASP A 153 -0.11 13.24 2.48
CA ASP A 153 -0.51 12.36 3.58
C ASP A 153 -1.19 11.09 3.05
N THR A 154 -0.39 10.18 2.50
CA THR A 154 -0.87 8.89 1.99
C THR A 154 -1.28 7.93 3.11
N GLU A 155 -0.68 8.04 4.31
CA GLU A 155 -0.99 7.19 5.47
C GLU A 155 -2.43 7.34 5.93
N SER A 156 -3.02 8.54 5.80
CA SER A 156 -4.44 8.76 6.11
C SER A 156 -5.43 7.89 5.33
N TYR A 157 -5.03 7.30 4.20
CA TYR A 157 -5.88 6.38 3.43
C TYR A 157 -5.86 4.96 4.00
N ILE A 158 -4.75 4.58 4.64
CA ILE A 158 -4.50 3.22 5.14
C ILE A 158 -5.05 3.05 6.56
N SER A 159 -5.22 4.16 7.29
CA SER A 159 -5.72 4.20 8.69
C SER A 159 -7.20 3.90 8.90
#